data_AF-A0A3P5WH18-F1
#
_entry.id   AF-A0A3P5WH18-F1
#
_cell.length_a   1.000
_cell.length_b   1.000
_cell.length_c   1.000
_cell.angle_alpha   90.00
_cell.angle_beta   90.00
_cell.angle_gamma   90.00
#
_symmetry.space_group_name_H-M   'P 1'
#
loop_
_entity.id
_entity.type
_entity.pdbx_description
1 polymer ?
#
loop_
_entity_poly.entity_id
_entity_poly.type
_entity_poly.pdbx_seq_one_letter_code
_entity_poly.pdbx_strand_id
1 'polypeptide(L)'
;MTPNASSYIDFPWLSSPPPRPAPRETLHSFVSRLAASKGVSTSDFYLDMGVSLRSMAILDEEAVAAVARWAGLNAIEMDELLSRTGVPSGNIRMTFRGQIIGSRALRNPEMRGCRKCLAKDAQRNPDFPLKEMVMRGDWLFRDVTICIEHRTPLEVLWTEHTRAMRFDIGSRLSEIAPNHQ
;
A
#
# COMPACT_ATOMS: atom_id res chain seq x y z
N MET A 1 -21.66 13.56 -47.03
CA MET A 1 -20.80 14.28 -46.06
C MET A 1 -20.90 13.57 -44.73
N THR A 2 -19.92 12.74 -44.42
CA THR A 2 -19.81 11.99 -43.16
C THR A 2 -19.13 12.86 -42.10
N PRO A 3 -19.66 12.99 -40.88
CA PRO A 3 -18.88 13.50 -39.76
C PRO A 3 -17.96 12.39 -39.24
N ASN A 4 -16.72 12.80 -38.98
CA ASN A 4 -15.56 12.02 -38.61
C ASN A 4 -15.79 11.17 -37.35
N ALA A 5 -15.35 9.90 -37.39
CA ALA A 5 -15.39 8.99 -36.26
C ALA A 5 -14.45 9.49 -35.16
N SER A 6 -15.00 9.56 -33.96
CA SER A 6 -14.37 9.93 -32.69
C SER A 6 -12.97 9.33 -32.54
N SER A 7 -11.96 10.20 -32.49
CA SER A 7 -10.62 9.88 -31.98
C SER A 7 -10.71 9.62 -30.48
N TYR A 8 -11.14 8.43 -30.08
CA TYR A 8 -10.89 7.95 -28.73
C TYR A 8 -9.39 7.74 -28.60
N ILE A 9 -8.75 8.53 -27.74
CA ILE A 9 -7.41 8.26 -27.27
C ILE A 9 -7.52 6.92 -26.55
N ASP A 10 -7.05 5.84 -27.18
CA ASP A 10 -6.78 4.59 -26.48
C ASP A 10 -5.73 4.91 -25.43
N PHE A 11 -6.12 4.87 -24.16
CA PHE A 11 -5.21 4.93 -23.03
C PHE A 11 -4.87 3.48 -22.66
N PRO A 12 -3.82 2.86 -23.22
CA PRO A 12 -3.50 1.44 -22.99
C PRO A 12 -3.30 1.08 -21.52
N TRP A 13 -3.02 2.06 -20.64
CA TRP A 13 -2.97 1.89 -19.19
C TRP A 13 -4.34 1.78 -18.51
N LEU A 14 -5.43 2.22 -19.15
CA LEU A 14 -6.79 2.07 -18.64
C LEU A 14 -7.34 0.63 -18.80
N SER A 15 -6.64 -0.21 -19.58
CA SER A 15 -7.08 -1.57 -19.94
C SER A 15 -6.70 -2.65 -18.93
N SER A 16 -5.85 -2.33 -17.94
CA SER A 16 -5.51 -3.29 -16.90
C SER A 16 -6.51 -3.22 -15.74
N PRO A 17 -7.04 -4.36 -15.26
CA PRO A 17 -7.93 -4.34 -14.11
C PRO A 17 -7.24 -3.70 -12.90
N PRO A 18 -8.01 -3.05 -12.01
CA PRO A 18 -7.47 -2.51 -10.77
C PRO A 18 -6.85 -3.65 -9.95
N PRO A 19 -5.76 -3.38 -9.21
CA PRO A 19 -5.15 -4.40 -8.36
C PRO A 19 -6.15 -4.89 -7.32
N ARG A 20 -6.12 -6.19 -7.02
CA ARG A 20 -6.74 -6.77 -5.84
C ARG A 20 -5.72 -6.91 -4.70
N PRO A 21 -6.16 -7.04 -3.43
CA PRO A 21 -5.26 -7.24 -2.30
C PRO A 21 -4.29 -8.39 -2.54
N ALA A 22 -3.00 -8.11 -2.39
CA ALA A 22 -1.96 -9.10 -2.53
C ALA A 22 -1.74 -9.87 -1.21
N PRO A 23 -1.10 -11.07 -1.25
CA PRO A 23 -0.81 -11.82 -0.04
C PRO A 23 -0.01 -11.01 0.98
N ARG A 24 -0.48 -11.01 2.23
CA ARG A 24 0.12 -10.30 3.37
C ARG A 24 0.19 -8.78 3.22
N GLU A 25 -0.52 -8.20 2.26
CA GLU A 25 -0.48 -6.78 1.97
C GLU A 25 -1.12 -5.93 3.09
N THR A 26 -0.54 -4.76 3.35
CA THR A 26 -1.15 -3.74 4.22
C THR A 26 -2.13 -2.87 3.45
N LEU A 27 -3.10 -2.26 4.14
CA LEU A 27 -4.06 -1.31 3.54
C LEU A 27 -3.34 -0.14 2.86
N HIS A 28 -2.29 0.40 3.48
CA HIS A 28 -1.52 1.51 2.91
C HIS A 28 -0.79 1.11 1.62
N SER A 29 -0.24 -0.10 1.55
CA SER A 29 0.33 -0.68 0.32
C SER A 29 -0.72 -0.82 -0.77
N PHE A 30 -1.88 -1.38 -0.41
CA PHE A 30 -2.96 -1.62 -1.37
C PHE A 30 -3.43 -0.31 -2.01
N VAL A 31 -3.67 0.72 -1.19
CA VAL A 31 -4.09 2.03 -1.71
C VAL A 31 -3.01 2.65 -2.59
N SER A 32 -1.73 2.52 -2.23
CA SER A 32 -0.61 2.96 -3.07
C SER A 32 -0.62 2.28 -4.44
N ARG A 33 -0.78 0.94 -4.49
CA ARG A 33 -0.87 0.20 -5.76
C ARG A 33 -2.10 0.60 -6.57
N LEU A 34 -3.23 0.85 -5.90
CA LEU A 34 -4.45 1.31 -6.55
C LEU A 34 -4.28 2.71 -7.16
N ALA A 35 -3.66 3.65 -6.44
CA ALA A 35 -3.30 4.98 -6.94
C ALA A 35 -2.35 4.87 -8.16
N ALA A 36 -1.29 4.07 -8.05
CA ALA A 36 -0.36 3.83 -9.13
C ALA A 36 -1.04 3.23 -10.38
N SER A 37 -2.03 2.34 -10.20
CA SER A 37 -2.80 1.78 -11.31
C SER A 37 -3.65 2.81 -12.07
N LYS A 38 -3.86 3.99 -11.49
CA LYS A 38 -4.58 5.13 -12.06
C LYS A 38 -3.64 6.25 -12.51
N GLY A 39 -2.32 6.07 -12.36
CA GLY A 39 -1.32 7.07 -12.73
C GLY A 39 -1.31 8.31 -11.83
N VAL A 40 -1.81 8.21 -10.60
CA VAL A 40 -1.86 9.32 -9.64
C VAL A 40 -1.03 9.02 -8.39
N SER A 41 -0.65 10.07 -7.66
CA SER A 41 0.02 9.91 -6.38
C SER A 41 -0.94 9.34 -5.32
N THR A 42 -0.40 8.72 -4.28
CA THR A 42 -1.23 8.23 -3.17
C THR A 42 -1.95 9.37 -2.45
N SER A 43 -1.31 10.54 -2.35
CA SER A 43 -1.91 11.74 -1.75
C SER A 43 -3.08 12.25 -2.57
N ASP A 44 -2.93 12.41 -3.88
CA ASP A 44 -4.01 12.87 -4.77
C ASP A 44 -5.17 11.88 -4.76
N PHE A 45 -4.86 10.58 -4.78
CA PHE A 45 -5.90 9.56 -4.70
C PHE A 45 -6.69 9.61 -3.38
N TYR A 46 -6.04 9.93 -2.26
CA TYR A 46 -6.75 10.17 -1.00
C TYR A 46 -7.66 11.40 -1.08
N LEU A 47 -7.19 12.49 -1.70
CA LEU A 47 -8.00 13.71 -1.88
C LEU A 47 -9.23 13.44 -2.76
N ASP A 48 -9.09 12.67 -3.84
CA ASP A 48 -10.20 12.26 -4.71
C ASP A 48 -11.26 11.47 -3.93
N MET A 49 -10.85 10.66 -2.97
CA MET A 49 -11.75 9.92 -2.07
C MET A 49 -12.38 10.80 -0.98
N GLY A 50 -11.98 12.07 -0.85
CA GLY A 50 -12.41 12.97 0.21
C GLY A 50 -11.74 12.70 1.56
N VAL A 51 -10.58 12.05 1.58
CA VAL A 51 -9.84 11.68 2.80
C VAL A 51 -8.42 12.26 2.78
N SER A 52 -7.66 12.06 3.85
CA SER A 52 -6.29 12.57 3.96
C SER A 52 -5.29 11.46 4.32
N LEU A 53 -4.01 11.69 4.01
CA LEU A 53 -2.92 10.85 4.52
C LEU A 53 -2.95 10.74 6.05
N ARG A 54 -3.35 11.81 6.75
CA ARG A 54 -3.41 11.84 8.21
C ARG A 54 -4.53 10.94 8.75
N SER A 55 -5.74 11.05 8.21
CA SER A 55 -6.88 10.21 8.61
C SER A 55 -6.60 8.73 8.32
N MET A 56 -5.97 8.44 7.19
CA MET A 56 -5.58 7.08 6.85
C MET A 56 -4.44 6.54 7.72
N ALA A 57 -3.44 7.34 8.07
CA ALA A 57 -2.35 6.91 8.96
C ALA A 57 -2.81 6.59 10.40
N ILE A 58 -3.97 7.10 10.81
CA ILE A 58 -4.62 6.72 12.07
C ILE A 58 -5.68 5.64 11.91
N LEU A 59 -5.98 5.21 10.68
CA LEU A 59 -7.07 4.29 10.34
C LEU A 59 -8.42 4.80 10.86
N ASP A 60 -8.71 6.07 10.56
CA ASP A 60 -10.03 6.65 10.76
C ASP A 60 -11.11 5.83 10.05
N GLU A 61 -12.24 5.62 10.71
CA GLU A 61 -13.28 4.70 10.26
C GLU A 61 -13.91 5.12 8.92
N GLU A 62 -14.23 6.41 8.77
CA GLU A 62 -14.80 6.94 7.54
C GLU A 62 -13.79 6.85 6.39
N ALA A 63 -12.51 7.11 6.69
CA ALA A 63 -11.45 7.02 5.70
C ALA A 63 -11.23 5.56 5.22
N VAL A 64 -11.24 4.59 6.12
CA VAL A 64 -11.18 3.16 5.77
C VAL A 64 -12.40 2.72 4.97
N ALA A 65 -13.60 3.19 5.36
CA ALA A 65 -14.83 2.89 4.64
C ALA A 65 -14.83 3.49 3.22
N ALA A 66 -14.23 4.67 3.03
CA ALA A 66 -14.06 5.28 1.71
C ALA A 66 -13.22 4.40 0.78
N VAL A 67 -12.11 3.85 1.28
CA VAL A 67 -11.28 2.90 0.52
C VAL A 67 -12.07 1.67 0.10
N ALA A 68 -12.89 1.09 0.98
CA ALA A 68 -13.72 -0.07 0.65
C ALA A 68 -14.63 0.20 -0.56
N ARG A 69 -15.32 1.35 -0.54
CA ARG A 69 -16.26 1.77 -1.59
C ARG A 69 -15.53 2.03 -2.91
N TRP A 70 -14.46 2.82 -2.89
CA TRP A 70 -13.73 3.21 -4.10
C TRP A 70 -13.00 2.05 -4.76
N ALA A 71 -12.52 1.09 -3.96
CA ALA A 71 -11.81 -0.08 -4.46
C ALA A 71 -12.70 -1.30 -4.75
N GLY A 72 -14.00 -1.21 -4.46
CA GLY A 72 -14.93 -2.34 -4.60
C GLY A 72 -14.49 -3.56 -3.81
N LEU A 73 -14.05 -3.35 -2.57
CA LEU A 73 -13.60 -4.43 -1.68
C LEU A 73 -14.80 -5.01 -0.92
N ASN A 74 -14.85 -6.33 -0.82
CA ASN A 74 -15.80 -6.98 0.08
C ASN A 74 -15.27 -6.97 1.52
N ALA A 75 -16.12 -7.40 2.47
CA ALA A 75 -15.78 -7.42 3.89
C ALA A 75 -14.57 -8.32 4.21
N ILE A 76 -14.42 -9.45 3.53
CA ILE A 76 -13.33 -10.42 3.76
C ILE A 76 -11.99 -9.81 3.33
N GLU A 77 -11.95 -9.16 2.17
CA GLU A 77 -10.76 -8.50 1.66
C GLU A 77 -10.34 -7.33 2.53
N MET A 78 -11.31 -6.54 2.99
CA MET A 78 -11.04 -5.44 3.90
C MET A 78 -10.51 -5.94 5.25
N ASP A 79 -11.13 -6.98 5.83
CA ASP A 79 -10.66 -7.60 7.07
C ASP A 79 -9.23 -8.13 6.94
N GLU A 80 -8.91 -8.81 5.83
CA GLU A 80 -7.56 -9.30 5.59
C GLU A 80 -6.56 -8.13 5.52
N LEU A 81 -6.81 -7.07 4.75
CA LEU A 81 -5.94 -5.88 4.70
C LEU A 81 -5.76 -5.22 6.08
N LEU A 82 -6.84 -5.05 6.84
CA LEU A 82 -6.79 -4.45 8.18
C LEU A 82 -6.01 -5.34 9.16
N SER A 83 -6.22 -6.65 9.12
CA SER A 83 -5.50 -7.60 9.97
C SER A 83 -3.99 -7.61 9.72
N ARG A 84 -3.55 -7.30 8.48
CA ARG A 84 -2.16 -7.14 8.06
C ARG A 84 -1.59 -5.75 8.35
N THR A 85 -2.44 -4.75 8.46
CA THR A 85 -2.01 -3.38 8.82
C THR A 85 -1.86 -3.21 10.32
N GLY A 86 -2.73 -3.89 11.08
CA GLY A 86 -2.94 -3.65 12.50
C GLY A 86 -3.88 -2.46 12.70
N VAL A 87 -4.93 -2.66 13.48
CA VAL A 87 -5.94 -1.63 13.78
C VAL A 87 -5.77 -1.09 15.20
N PRO A 88 -5.97 0.22 15.47
CA PRO A 88 -5.97 0.74 16.83
C PRO A 88 -6.98 -0.01 17.73
N SER A 89 -6.59 -0.30 18.96
CA SER A 89 -7.46 -0.92 19.97
C SER A 89 -7.29 -0.21 21.31
N GLY A 90 -7.89 0.97 21.44
CA GLY A 90 -7.71 1.86 22.59
C GLY A 90 -6.35 2.58 22.60
N ASN A 91 -5.93 3.04 23.78
CA ASN A 91 -4.69 3.81 23.92
C ASN A 91 -3.45 2.91 23.77
N ILE A 92 -2.54 3.31 22.88
CA ILE A 92 -1.21 2.70 22.63
C ILE A 92 -1.19 1.21 22.30
N ARG A 93 -2.33 0.62 21.92
CA ARG A 93 -2.46 -0.79 21.56
C ARG A 93 -3.00 -0.94 20.14
N MET A 94 -2.66 -2.07 19.53
CA MET A 94 -3.05 -2.45 18.18
C MET A 94 -3.57 -3.88 18.19
N THR A 95 -4.66 -4.16 17.50
CA THR A 95 -5.05 -5.53 17.15
C THR A 95 -4.38 -5.89 15.84
N PHE A 96 -3.55 -6.94 15.85
CA PHE A 96 -2.80 -7.42 14.69
C PHE A 96 -2.90 -8.93 14.61
N ARG A 97 -3.44 -9.44 13.51
CA ARG A 97 -3.70 -10.88 13.32
C ARG A 97 -4.44 -11.51 14.53
N GLY A 98 -5.42 -10.80 15.06
CA GLY A 98 -6.22 -11.23 16.22
C GLY A 98 -5.54 -11.07 17.59
N GLN A 99 -4.30 -10.59 17.64
CA GLN A 99 -3.54 -10.40 18.88
C GLN A 99 -3.49 -8.92 19.28
N ILE A 100 -3.54 -8.64 20.58
CA ILE A 100 -3.36 -7.28 21.09
C ILE A 100 -1.87 -7.07 21.40
N ILE A 101 -1.25 -6.13 20.71
CA ILE A 101 0.16 -5.79 20.88
C ILE A 101 0.36 -4.29 21.11
N GLY A 102 1.50 -3.93 21.70
CA GLY A 102 1.86 -2.53 21.89
C GLY A 102 2.08 -1.83 20.55
N SER A 103 1.62 -0.59 20.42
CA SER A 103 1.68 0.17 19.16
C SER A 103 3.10 0.31 18.61
N ARG A 104 4.11 0.42 19.48
CA ARG A 104 5.53 0.50 19.11
C ARG A 104 6.06 -0.78 18.45
N ALA A 105 5.39 -1.91 18.62
CA ALA A 105 5.75 -3.16 17.95
C ALA A 105 5.39 -3.17 16.46
N LEU A 106 4.49 -2.29 16.01
CA LEU A 106 4.10 -2.17 14.59
C LEU A 106 4.40 -0.80 13.99
N ARG A 107 4.30 0.27 14.77
CA ARG A 107 4.41 1.66 14.31
C ARG A 107 5.82 2.22 14.54
N ASN A 108 6.84 1.48 14.14
CA ASN A 108 8.23 1.95 14.15
C ASN A 108 8.43 3.03 13.06
N PRO A 109 9.17 4.13 13.32
CA PRO A 109 9.68 5.03 12.27
C PRO A 109 10.45 4.34 11.15
N GLU A 110 11.17 3.27 11.46
CA GLU A 110 11.91 2.45 10.51
C GLU A 110 10.95 1.47 9.83
N MET A 111 10.68 1.72 8.55
CA MET A 111 9.89 0.84 7.71
C MET A 111 10.82 -0.19 7.10
N ARG A 112 10.68 -1.44 7.52
CA ARG A 112 11.52 -2.54 7.05
C ARG A 112 10.84 -3.28 5.90
N GLY A 113 11.65 -3.99 5.12
CA GLY A 113 11.16 -4.90 4.12
C GLY A 113 12.26 -5.67 3.42
N CYS A 114 11.87 -6.46 2.42
CA CYS A 114 12.81 -7.26 1.65
C CYS A 114 12.96 -6.67 0.24
N ARG A 115 14.15 -6.13 -0.07
CA ARG A 115 14.46 -5.59 -1.41
C ARG A 115 14.30 -6.62 -2.52
N LYS A 116 14.64 -7.89 -2.27
CA LYS A 116 14.44 -8.99 -3.23
C LYS A 116 12.96 -9.24 -3.53
N CYS A 117 12.08 -9.16 -2.51
CA CYS A 117 10.62 -9.24 -2.74
C CYS A 117 10.14 -8.07 -3.58
N LEU A 118 10.53 -6.85 -3.22
CA LEU A 118 10.11 -5.65 -3.94
C LEU A 118 10.59 -5.65 -5.40
N ALA A 119 11.85 -6.07 -5.64
CA ALA A 119 12.38 -6.21 -7.00
C ALA A 119 11.64 -7.29 -7.80
N LYS A 120 11.35 -8.45 -7.19
CA LYS A 120 10.56 -9.51 -7.84
C LYS A 120 9.14 -9.05 -8.15
N ASP A 121 8.53 -8.27 -7.26
CA ASP A 121 7.20 -7.71 -7.47
C ASP A 121 7.23 -6.68 -8.62
N ALA A 122 8.18 -5.73 -8.62
CA ALA A 122 8.37 -4.75 -9.70
C ALA A 122 8.59 -5.39 -11.09
N GLN A 123 9.30 -6.53 -11.15
CA GLN A 123 9.54 -7.26 -12.40
C GLN A 123 8.29 -7.91 -13.01
N ARG A 124 7.18 -8.02 -12.28
CA ARG A 124 5.93 -8.59 -12.83
C ARG A 124 5.31 -7.69 -13.89
N ASN A 125 5.49 -6.37 -13.74
CA ASN A 125 5.09 -5.39 -14.72
C ASN A 125 6.11 -4.24 -14.72
N PRO A 126 7.19 -4.38 -15.51
CA PRO A 126 8.24 -3.38 -15.56
C PRO A 126 7.74 -2.01 -16.02
N ASP A 127 6.64 -1.90 -16.75
CA ASP A 127 6.12 -0.59 -17.17
C ASP A 127 5.40 0.14 -16.01
N PHE A 128 4.97 -0.60 -14.99
CA PHE A 128 4.22 -0.07 -13.83
C PHE A 128 4.70 -0.69 -12.52
N PRO A 129 5.97 -0.53 -12.12
CA PRO A 129 6.54 -1.24 -10.98
C PRO A 129 5.82 -0.92 -9.66
N LEU A 130 5.39 0.33 -9.45
CA LEU A 130 4.68 0.76 -8.24
C LEU A 130 3.29 0.14 -8.10
N LYS A 131 2.66 -0.28 -9.21
CA LYS A 131 1.41 -1.04 -9.19
C LYS A 131 1.62 -2.46 -8.66
N GLU A 132 2.83 -2.99 -8.79
CA GLU A 132 3.14 -4.37 -8.43
C GLU A 132 3.82 -4.51 -7.07
N MET A 133 4.65 -3.56 -6.65
CA MET A 133 5.38 -3.62 -5.38
C MET A 133 4.45 -3.64 -4.16
N VAL A 134 4.63 -4.63 -3.28
CA VAL A 134 3.77 -4.83 -2.10
C VAL A 134 4.56 -4.65 -0.80
N MET A 135 4.08 -3.75 0.07
CA MET A 135 4.52 -3.67 1.46
C MET A 135 3.72 -4.66 2.32
N ARG A 136 4.45 -5.63 2.88
CA ARG A 136 3.88 -6.76 3.63
C ARG A 136 3.76 -6.43 5.11
N GLY A 137 2.63 -6.78 5.72
CA GLY A 137 2.31 -6.45 7.10
C GLY A 137 3.23 -7.10 8.12
N ASP A 138 3.70 -8.32 7.86
CA ASP A 138 4.64 -9.01 8.73
C ASP A 138 5.97 -8.28 8.88
N TRP A 139 6.40 -7.49 7.88
CA TRP A 139 7.64 -6.70 7.97
C TRP A 139 7.57 -5.59 9.01
N LEU A 140 6.36 -5.08 9.28
CA LEU A 140 6.12 -4.00 10.23
C LEU A 140 6.23 -4.48 11.69
N PHE A 141 6.06 -5.78 11.93
CA PHE A 141 6.14 -6.32 13.27
C PHE A 141 7.60 -6.46 13.72
N ARG A 142 7.98 -5.73 14.79
CA ARG A 142 9.37 -5.52 15.21
C ARG A 142 10.18 -6.82 15.33
N ASP A 143 9.55 -7.88 15.83
CA ASP A 143 10.21 -9.16 16.13
C ASP A 143 10.37 -10.04 14.88
N VAL A 144 9.71 -9.71 13.77
CA VAL A 144 9.98 -10.29 12.46
C VAL A 144 11.22 -9.59 11.89
N THR A 145 12.33 -10.30 11.82
CA THR A 145 13.61 -9.78 11.32
C THR A 145 14.08 -10.47 10.05
N ILE A 146 13.43 -11.55 9.63
CA ILE A 146 13.79 -12.35 8.45
C ILE A 146 12.64 -12.34 7.44
N CYS A 147 12.96 -12.12 6.17
CA CYS A 147 12.02 -12.30 5.08
C CYS A 147 11.67 -13.79 4.93
N ILE A 148 10.39 -14.13 5.01
CA ILE A 148 9.94 -15.52 4.90
C ILE A 148 10.08 -16.12 3.49
N GLU A 149 10.16 -15.29 2.44
CA GLU A 149 10.35 -15.75 1.06
C GLU A 149 11.83 -15.98 0.73
N HIS A 150 12.70 -15.01 1.07
CA HIS A 150 14.11 -15.02 0.67
C HIS A 150 15.06 -15.51 1.78
N ARG A 151 14.56 -15.71 2.99
CA ARG A 151 15.33 -16.13 4.19
C ARG A 151 16.56 -15.26 4.47
N THR A 152 16.46 -13.97 4.16
CA THR A 152 17.47 -12.96 4.46
C THR A 152 16.95 -11.98 5.50
N PRO A 153 17.83 -11.27 6.23
CA PRO A 153 17.42 -10.16 7.08
C PRO A 153 16.54 -9.16 6.32
N LEU A 154 15.52 -8.63 6.99
CA LEU A 154 14.80 -7.45 6.52
C LEU A 154 15.68 -6.23 6.69
N GLU A 155 15.70 -5.37 5.70
CA GLU A 155 16.46 -4.13 5.70
C GLU A 155 15.53 -2.96 6.03
N VAL A 156 16.07 -1.89 6.61
CA VAL A 156 15.38 -0.61 6.68
C VAL A 156 15.29 -0.05 5.26
N LEU A 157 14.06 0.11 4.77
CA LEU A 157 13.79 0.67 3.45
C LEU A 157 13.80 2.21 3.51
N TRP A 158 13.17 2.78 4.54
CA TRP A 158 13.21 4.20 4.87
C TRP A 158 12.90 4.43 6.35
N THR A 159 13.22 5.63 6.84
CA THR A 159 12.92 6.09 8.20
C THR A 159 12.12 7.39 8.13
N GLU A 160 10.93 7.41 8.75
CA GLU A 160 10.07 8.60 8.76
C GLU A 160 9.31 8.73 10.09
N HIS A 161 9.50 9.85 10.78
CA HIS A 161 8.91 10.10 12.09
C HIS A 161 7.45 10.58 11.99
N THR A 162 7.12 11.29 10.91
CA THR A 162 5.77 11.76 10.63
C THR A 162 4.91 10.60 10.14
N ARG A 163 3.95 10.16 10.96
CA ARG A 163 3.10 8.99 10.67
C ARG A 163 2.44 9.03 9.29
N ALA A 164 1.94 10.19 8.87
CA ALA A 164 1.32 10.37 7.56
C ALA A 164 2.32 10.08 6.43
N MET A 165 3.47 10.75 6.45
CA MET A 165 4.53 10.59 5.44
C MET A 165 5.20 9.21 5.47
N ARG A 166 5.13 8.52 6.61
CA ARG A 166 5.66 7.16 6.75
C ARG A 166 4.84 6.15 5.94
N PHE A 167 3.52 6.36 5.90
CA PHE A 167 2.56 5.49 5.22
C PHE A 167 2.14 6.02 3.84
N ASP A 168 2.80 7.06 3.33
CA ASP A 168 2.75 7.42 1.92
C ASP A 168 3.61 6.43 1.11
N ILE A 169 3.14 5.19 1.05
CA ILE A 169 3.90 4.06 0.50
C ILE A 169 4.29 4.31 -0.96
N GLY A 170 3.43 4.95 -1.75
CA GLY A 170 3.70 5.22 -3.16
C GLY A 170 4.90 6.12 -3.35
N SER A 171 4.94 7.25 -2.65
CA SER A 171 6.08 8.17 -2.68
C SER A 171 7.36 7.47 -2.21
N ARG A 172 7.30 6.71 -1.11
CA ARG A 172 8.48 6.01 -0.56
C ARG A 172 9.01 4.90 -1.46
N LEU A 173 8.13 4.12 -2.08
CA LEU A 173 8.54 3.07 -3.01
C LEU A 173 9.11 3.67 -4.29
N SER A 174 8.61 4.83 -4.75
CA SER A 174 9.16 5.51 -5.92
C SER A 174 10.62 5.93 -5.75
N GLU A 175 11.04 6.28 -4.54
CA GLU A 175 12.42 6.64 -4.19
C GLU A 175 13.38 5.44 -4.28
N ILE A 176 12.88 4.21 -4.14
CA ILE A 176 13.70 2.98 -4.06
C ILE A 176 13.38 1.97 -5.17
N ALA A 177 12.44 2.28 -6.05
CA ALA A 177 12.11 1.45 -7.19
C ALA A 177 13.34 1.35 -8.10
N PRO A 178 13.54 0.21 -8.80
CA PRO A 178 14.58 0.13 -9.81
C PRO A 178 14.37 1.24 -10.85
N ASN A 179 15.37 2.10 -11.06
CA ASN A 179 15.32 3.09 -12.13
C ASN A 179 15.13 2.37 -13.46
N HIS A 180 14.16 2.80 -14.26
CA HIS A 180 14.12 2.46 -15.69
C HIS A 180 15.38 3.06 -16.33
N GLN A 181 16.33 2.21 -16.73
CA GLN A 181 17.29 2.55 -17.78
C GLN A 181 16.71 2.14 -19.12
#